data_AF-A0A973SS55-F1
#
_entry.id   AF-A0A973SS55-F1
#
_cell.length_a   1.000
_cell.length_b   1.000
_cell.length_c   1.000
_cell.angle_alpha   90.00
_cell.angle_beta   90.00
_cell.angle_gamma   90.00
#
_symmetry.space_group_name_H-M   'P 1'
#
loop_
_entity.id
_entity.type
_entity.pdbx_description
1 polymer ?
#
loop_
_entity_poly.entity_id
_entity_poly.type
_entity_poly.pdbx_seq_one_letter_code
_entity_poly.pdbx_strand_id
1 'polypeptide(L)'
;AAPAAHFEGRGWCGEEWGAARERLAVRGLVDGDGVATEAGRALRDQVERHTDELAARPWRALGQDGAARLAELNRPLLGAVFESGILPTTSTLGIGTIQAPR
;
A
#
# COMPACT_ATOMS: atom_id res chain seq x y z
N ALA A 1 -5.91 -5.07 -9.30
CA ALA A 1 -4.68 -5.31 -8.51
C ALA A 1 -3.48 -5.27 -9.46
N ALA A 2 -2.29 -4.90 -8.99
CA ALA A 2 -1.09 -5.03 -9.82
C ALA A 2 -0.86 -6.50 -10.20
N PRO A 3 -0.37 -6.82 -11.42
CA PRO A 3 -0.02 -8.18 -11.80
C PRO A 3 1.00 -8.80 -10.83
N ALA A 4 0.92 -10.11 -10.61
CA ALA A 4 1.81 -10.83 -9.67
C ALA A 4 3.30 -10.63 -9.98
N ALA A 5 3.67 -10.44 -11.25
CA ALA A 5 5.05 -10.13 -11.66
C ALA A 5 5.61 -8.83 -11.02
N HIS A 6 4.76 -7.89 -10.60
CA HIS A 6 5.20 -6.67 -9.93
C HIS A 6 5.35 -6.81 -8.41
N PHE A 7 5.07 -8.00 -7.87
CA PHE A 7 5.16 -8.23 -6.43
C PHE A 7 6.60 -8.43 -5.96
N GLU A 8 7.52 -8.84 -6.84
CA GLU A 8 8.96 -8.90 -6.58
C GLU A 8 9.53 -7.53 -6.17
N GLY A 9 8.94 -6.44 -6.67
CA GLY A 9 9.31 -5.07 -6.27
C GLY A 9 9.08 -4.77 -4.78
N ARG A 10 8.48 -5.69 -4.02
CA ARG A 10 8.33 -5.62 -2.55
C ARG A 10 9.39 -6.44 -1.80
N GLY A 11 10.33 -7.05 -2.52
CA GLY A 11 11.44 -7.82 -1.95
C GLY A 11 11.05 -9.20 -1.45
N TRP A 12 9.90 -9.73 -1.86
CA TRP A 12 9.43 -11.08 -1.50
C TRP A 12 9.55 -12.03 -2.69
N CYS A 13 10.02 -13.25 -2.45
CA CYS A 13 10.11 -14.27 -3.48
C CYS A 13 8.74 -14.91 -3.76
N GLY A 14 8.63 -15.67 -4.85
CA GLY A 14 7.39 -16.38 -5.21
C GLY A 14 6.93 -17.38 -4.14
N GLU A 15 7.87 -18.04 -3.46
CA GLU A 15 7.57 -19.00 -2.39
C GLU A 15 6.97 -18.29 -1.16
N GLU A 16 7.52 -17.14 -0.77
CA GLU A 16 6.99 -16.32 0.33
C GLU A 16 5.57 -15.84 0.04
N TRP A 17 5.30 -15.42 -1.20
CA TRP A 17 3.95 -15.07 -1.66
C TRP A 17 3.00 -16.25 -1.64
N GLY A 18 3.42 -17.41 -2.13
CA GLY A 18 2.64 -18.64 -2.09
C GLY A 18 2.27 -19.04 -0.66
N ALA A 19 3.27 -19.08 0.23
CA ALA A 19 3.09 -19.41 1.63
C ALA A 19 2.17 -18.39 2.34
N ALA A 20 2.27 -17.10 2.01
CA ALA A 20 1.36 -16.09 2.53
C ALA A 20 -0.09 -16.31 2.07
N ARG A 21 -0.31 -16.62 0.79
CA ARG A 21 -1.65 -16.93 0.26
C ARG A 21 -2.25 -18.15 0.94
N GLU A 22 -1.47 -19.22 1.12
CA GLU A 22 -1.93 -20.43 1.81
C GLU A 22 -2.38 -20.13 3.25
N ARG A 23 -1.56 -19.40 4.01
CA ARG A 23 -1.92 -18.99 5.39
C ARG A 23 -3.19 -18.14 5.42
N LEU A 24 -3.42 -17.28 4.43
CA LEU A 24 -4.65 -16.49 4.34
C LEU A 24 -5.87 -17.37 3.99
N ALA A 25 -5.70 -18.34 3.09
CA ALA A 25 -6.75 -19.26 2.69
C ALA A 25 -7.18 -20.19 3.83
N VAL A 26 -6.21 -20.77 4.56
CA VAL A 26 -6.47 -21.60 5.77
C VAL A 26 -7.27 -20.82 6.83
N ARG A 27 -7.09 -19.50 6.89
CA ARG A 27 -7.82 -18.61 7.81
C ARG A 27 -9.17 -18.13 7.25
N GLY A 28 -9.55 -18.53 6.04
CA GLY A 28 -10.77 -18.08 5.37
C GLY A 28 -10.76 -16.60 4.98
N LEU A 29 -9.59 -15.98 4.86
CA LEU A 29 -9.44 -14.56 4.52
C LEU A 29 -9.37 -14.31 3.01
N VAL A 30 -8.96 -15.33 2.26
CA VAL A 30 -9.05 -15.38 0.79
C VAL A 30 -9.71 -16.69 0.36
N ASP A 31 -10.35 -16.70 -0.81
CA ASP A 31 -10.89 -17.90 -1.42
C ASP A 31 -9.85 -18.67 -2.26
N GLY A 32 -10.28 -19.74 -2.93
CA GLY A 32 -9.42 -20.60 -3.74
C GLY A 32 -8.77 -19.88 -4.93
N ASP A 33 -9.39 -18.81 -5.43
CA ASP A 33 -8.86 -17.97 -6.50
C ASP A 33 -7.92 -16.88 -5.95
N GLY A 34 -7.79 -16.76 -4.63
CA GLY A 34 -6.99 -15.76 -3.95
C GLY A 34 -7.69 -14.40 -3.81
N VAL A 35 -9.01 -14.35 -4.01
CA VAL A 35 -9.80 -13.13 -3.82
C VAL A 35 -10.15 -13.00 -2.34
N ALA A 36 -10.06 -11.77 -1.81
CA ALA A 36 -10.41 -11.52 -0.41
C ALA A 36 -11.87 -11.90 -0.14
N THR A 37 -12.10 -12.66 0.93
CA THR A 37 -13.46 -12.94 1.43
C THR A 37 -14.02 -11.72 2.15
N GLU A 38 -15.28 -11.78 2.58
CA GLU A 38 -15.85 -10.72 3.43
C GLU A 38 -15.09 -10.59 4.77
N ALA A 39 -14.75 -11.72 5.39
CA ALA A 39 -13.89 -11.73 6.58
C ALA A 39 -12.49 -11.14 6.30
N GLY A 40 -11.92 -11.41 5.13
CA GLY A 40 -10.65 -10.84 4.68
C GLY A 40 -10.70 -9.31 4.55
N ARG A 41 -11.75 -8.78 3.92
CA ARG A 41 -11.97 -7.34 3.80
C ARG A 41 -12.18 -6.68 5.16
N ALA A 42 -13.03 -7.25 6.00
CA ALA A 42 -13.29 -6.72 7.34
C ALA A 42 -12.03 -6.68 8.21
N LEU A 43 -11.20 -7.73 8.17
CA LEU A 43 -9.92 -7.76 8.89
C LEU A 43 -8.94 -6.73 8.32
N ARG A 44 -8.84 -6.61 6.99
CA ARG A 44 -8.01 -5.58 6.37
C ARG A 44 -8.42 -4.20 6.86
N ASP A 45 -9.71 -3.86 6.82
CA ASP A 45 -10.19 -2.54 7.22
C ASP A 45 -9.91 -2.27 8.71
N GLN A 46 -9.97 -3.30 9.57
CA GLN A 46 -9.56 -3.18 10.97
C GLN A 46 -8.06 -2.88 11.10
N VAL A 47 -7.22 -3.60 10.36
CA VAL A 47 -5.77 -3.39 10.36
C VAL A 47 -5.44 -1.97 9.90
N GLU A 48 -6.01 -1.52 8.78
CA GLU A 48 -5.80 -0.18 8.22
C GLU A 48 -6.18 0.91 9.24
N ARG A 49 -7.37 0.82 9.86
CA ARG A 49 -7.79 1.77 10.90
C ARG A 49 -6.83 1.80 12.09
N HIS A 50 -6.40 0.64 12.57
CA HIS A 50 -5.49 0.56 13.70
C HIS A 50 -4.12 1.14 13.36
N THR A 51 -3.60 0.86 12.15
CA THR A 51 -2.34 1.44 11.69
C THR A 51 -2.44 2.95 11.51
N ASP A 52 -3.57 3.47 11.02
CA ASP A 52 -3.81 4.91 10.91
C ASP A 52 -3.82 5.59 12.29
N GLU A 53 -4.53 5.00 13.26
CA GLU A 53 -4.57 5.50 14.64
C GLU A 53 -3.18 5.58 15.28
N LEU A 54 -2.39 4.51 15.13
CA LEU A 54 -1.02 4.44 15.63
C LEU A 54 -0.10 5.44 14.92
N ALA A 55 -0.26 5.61 13.61
CA ALA A 55 0.53 6.52 12.78
C ALA A 55 0.08 7.98 12.88
N ALA A 56 -1.05 8.31 13.53
CA ALA A 56 -1.62 9.65 13.52
C ALA A 56 -0.79 10.70 14.28
N ARG A 57 0.10 10.29 15.20
CA ARG A 57 0.78 11.22 16.12
C ARG A 57 1.66 12.27 15.40
N PRO A 58 2.56 11.93 14.46
CA PRO A 58 3.36 12.92 13.75
C PRO A 58 2.50 13.88 12.92
N TRP A 59 1.45 13.37 12.28
CA TRP A 59 0.52 14.19 11.49
C TRP A 59 -0.25 15.19 12.35
N ARG A 60 -0.72 14.78 13.53
CA ARG A 60 -1.34 15.69 14.51
C ARG A 60 -0.37 16.76 15.01
N ALA A 61 0.91 16.43 15.19
CA ALA A 61 1.93 17.38 15.62
C ALA A 61 2.26 18.41 14.52
N LEU A 62 2.24 18.00 13.25
CA LEU A 62 2.45 18.89 12.10
C LEU A 62 1.25 19.81 11.84
N GLY A 63 0.04 19.33 12.10
CA GLY A 63 -1.18 20.00 11.66
C GLY A 63 -1.30 20.06 10.14
N GLN A 64 -2.35 20.75 9.65
CA GLN A 64 -2.61 20.84 8.21
C GLN A 64 -1.52 21.61 7.48
N ASP A 65 -1.09 22.76 8.00
CA ASP A 65 -0.06 23.60 7.36
C ASP A 65 1.30 22.89 7.33
N GLY A 66 1.67 22.19 8.41
CA GLY A 66 2.91 21.41 8.44
C GLY A 66 2.89 20.23 7.48
N ALA A 67 1.75 19.55 7.34
CA ALA A 67 1.57 18.48 6.36
C ALA A 67 1.63 19.03 4.92
N ALA A 68 1.00 20.17 4.64
CA ALA A 68 1.07 20.85 3.34
C ALA A 68 2.52 21.25 3.02
N ARG A 69 3.24 21.81 3.99
CA ARG A 69 4.65 22.18 3.84
C ARG A 69 5.53 20.95 3.58
N LEU A 70 5.30 19.85 4.29
CA LEU A 70 6.00 18.59 4.06
C LEU A 70 5.76 18.08 2.62
N ALA A 71 4.53 18.16 2.12
CA ALA A 71 4.20 17.79 0.74
C ALA A 71 4.89 18.71 -0.28
N GLU A 72 4.95 20.02 -0.03
CA GLU A 72 5.70 20.97 -0.89
C GLU A 72 7.19 20.62 -0.96
N LEU A 73 7.81 20.33 0.19
CA LEU A 73 9.22 19.99 0.29
C LEU A 73 9.55 18.66 -0.43
N ASN A 74 8.65 17.69 -0.38
CA ASN A 74 8.82 16.39 -1.04
C ASN A 74 8.53 16.43 -2.55
N ARG A 75 7.73 17.39 -3.03
CA ARG A 75 7.34 17.50 -4.45
C ARG A 75 8.52 17.48 -5.45
N PRO A 76 9.60 18.26 -5.28
CA PRO A 76 10.73 18.21 -6.22
C PRO A 76 11.45 16.86 -6.22
N LEU A 77 11.56 16.20 -5.05
CA LEU A 77 12.17 14.86 -4.96
C LEU A 77 11.31 13.83 -5.67
N LEU A 78 10.00 13.88 -5.47
CA LEU A 78 9.06 13.01 -6.15
C LEU A 78 9.13 13.20 -7.67
N GLY A 79 9.19 14.45 -8.14
CA GLY A 79 9.37 14.79 -9.56
C GLY A 79 10.64 14.18 -10.14
N ALA A 80 11.79 14.39 -9.49
CA ALA A 80 13.07 13.83 -9.93
C ALA A 80 13.05 12.29 -10.00
N VAL A 81 12.39 11.62 -9.04
CA VAL A 81 12.24 10.16 -9.05
C VAL A 81 11.40 9.70 -10.25
N PHE A 82 10.31 10.39 -10.58
CA PHE A 82 9.53 10.06 -11.78
C PHE A 82 10.30 10.31 -13.07
N GLU A 83 10.97 11.47 -13.19
CA GLU A 83 11.75 11.83 -14.37
C GLU A 83 12.93 10.89 -14.61
N SER A 84 13.48 10.29 -13.55
CA SER A 84 14.56 9.29 -13.67
C SER A 84 14.14 8.01 -14.39
N GLY A 85 12.84 7.71 -14.46
CA GLY A 85 12.32 6.46 -15.04
C GLY A 85 12.53 5.22 -14.18
N ILE A 86 13.00 5.35 -12.92
CA ILE A 86 13.28 4.21 -12.04
C ILE A 86 12.00 3.51 -11.52
N LEU A 87 10.88 4.24 -11.46
CA LEU A 87 9.62 3.68 -10.96
C LEU A 87 8.86 2.95 -12.07
N PRO A 88 8.34 1.75 -11.80
CA PRO A 88 7.51 1.05 -12.77
C PRO A 88 6.15 1.76 -12.92
N THR A 89 5.67 1.84 -14.17
CA THR A 89 4.36 2.45 -14.52
C THR A 89 3.18 1.75 -13.86
N THR A 90 3.34 0.46 -13.55
CA THR A 90 2.41 -0.31 -12.71
C THR A 90 3.18 -0.84 -11.51
N SER A 91 2.78 -0.41 -10.31
CA SER A 91 3.40 -0.86 -9.07
C SER A 91 2.35 -1.37 -8.09
N THR A 92 2.79 -2.19 -7.14
CA THR A 92 1.98 -2.63 -6.00
C THR A 92 1.72 -1.50 -4.99
N LEU A 93 2.31 -0.32 -5.18
CA LEU A 93 2.20 0.84 -4.29
C LEU A 93 1.07 1.81 -4.70
N GLY A 94 0.46 1.62 -5.88
CA GLY A 94 -0.64 2.49 -6.33
C GLY A 94 -0.21 3.92 -6.69
N ILE A 95 1.08 4.14 -6.90
CA ILE A 95 1.65 5.43 -7.28
C ILE A 95 0.99 5.91 -8.57
N GLY A 96 0.32 7.06 -8.53
CA GLY A 96 -0.37 7.66 -9.68
C GLY A 96 -1.71 7.03 -10.05
N THR A 97 -2.18 6.00 -9.34
CA THR A 97 -3.43 5.29 -9.64
C THR A 97 -4.52 5.45 -8.59
N ILE A 98 -4.17 5.92 -7.38
CA ILE A 98 -5.13 6.25 -6.33
C ILE A 98 -5.62 7.68 -6.51
N GLN A 99 -6.93 7.85 -6.67
CA GLN A 99 -7.56 9.17 -6.62
C GLN A 99 -7.49 9.69 -5.19
N ALA A 100 -7.08 10.95 -5.00
CA ALA A 100 -7.17 11.58 -3.70
C ALA A 100 -8.64 11.56 -3.25
N PRO A 101 -8.92 11.26 -1.96
CA PRO A 101 -10.28 11.40 -1.43
C PRO A 101 -10.77 12.84 -1.69
N ARG A 102 -12.01 12.97 -2.14
CA ARG A 102 -12.67 14.27 -2.36
C ARG A 102 -12.93 14.99 -1.06
#